data_AF-A0A848TZ47-F1
#
_entry.id   AF-A0A848TZ47-F1
#
_cell.length_a   1.000
_cell.length_b   1.000
_cell.length_c   1.000
_cell.angle_alpha   90.00
_cell.angle_beta   90.00
_cell.angle_gamma   90.00
#
_symmetry.space_group_name_H-M   'P 1'
#
loop_
_entity.id
_entity.type
_entity.pdbx_description
1 polymer ?
#
loop_
_entity_poly.entity_id
_entity_poly.type
_entity_poly.pdbx_seq_one_letter_code
_entity_poly.pdbx_strand_id
1 'polypeptide(L)'
;MKKFIIGLFVIGLSSPVFAQVTEVEQLSEVVVKAVNYKYLNATDSKEVAVPVRMLELKAAAYNVKDKDFYAEDDYQFYTIYFRIPEGTIVAAYNPEGKIIRTFEKFKNTSLPIAVSEAIYKRFPNWTIVSDVYRVTYNEKKGVSRTYKLKLENGVKTMRIKIDEKGQFL
;
A
#
# COMPACT_ATOMS: atom_id res chain seq x y z
N MET A 1 37.06 -9.98 -39.93
CA MET A 1 36.96 -9.67 -38.49
C MET A 1 36.25 -8.35 -38.20
N LYS A 2 36.65 -7.22 -38.79
CA LYS A 2 36.02 -5.89 -38.56
C LYS A 2 34.51 -5.84 -38.86
N LYS A 3 34.05 -6.49 -39.93
CA LYS A 3 32.62 -6.57 -40.31
C LYS A 3 31.77 -7.40 -39.33
N PHE A 4 32.38 -8.39 -38.66
CA PHE A 4 31.72 -9.24 -37.66
C PHE A 4 31.52 -8.49 -36.33
N ILE A 5 32.52 -7.69 -35.94
CA ILE A 5 32.48 -6.85 -34.73
C ILE A 5 31.38 -5.78 -34.85
N ILE A 6 31.23 -5.18 -36.04
CA ILE A 6 30.18 -4.18 -36.30
C ILE A 6 28.78 -4.82 -36.19
N GLY A 7 28.60 -6.05 -36.70
CA GLY A 7 27.33 -6.77 -36.57
C GLY A 7 26.97 -7.08 -35.10
N LEU A 8 27.95 -7.49 -34.29
CA LEU A 8 27.74 -7.77 -32.86
C LEU A 8 27.32 -6.50 -32.09
N PHE A 9 27.87 -5.34 -32.48
CA PHE A 9 27.58 -4.06 -31.85
C PHE A 9 26.13 -3.60 -32.11
N VAL A 10 25.60 -3.85 -33.31
CA VAL A 10 24.23 -3.49 -33.69
C VAL A 10 23.19 -4.34 -32.95
N ILE A 11 23.48 -5.62 -32.69
CA ILE A 11 22.59 -6.54 -31.96
C ILE A 11 22.53 -6.19 -30.46
N GLY A 12 23.65 -5.74 -29.87
CA GLY A 12 23.68 -5.29 -28.47
C GLY A 12 22.87 -4.00 -28.22
N LEU A 13 22.83 -3.09 -29.21
CA LEU A 13 22.13 -1.81 -29.10
C LEU A 13 20.60 -1.89 -29.22
N SER A 14 20.04 -2.96 -29.79
CA SER A 14 18.59 -3.15 -29.90
C SER A 14 17.96 -3.86 -28.70
N SER A 15 18.78 -4.46 -27.82
CA SER A 15 18.32 -5.16 -26.61
C SER A 15 17.56 -4.29 -25.58
N PRO A 16 17.89 -3.00 -25.35
CA PRO A 16 17.17 -2.19 -24.36
C PRO A 16 15.78 -1.72 -24.83
N VAL A 17 15.41 -1.89 -26.11
CA VAL A 17 14.09 -1.47 -26.63
C VAL A 17 12.96 -2.29 -25.99
N PHE A 18 13.20 -3.55 -25.64
CA PHE A 18 12.21 -4.41 -24.97
C PHE A 18 12.13 -4.19 -23.45
N ALA A 19 13.06 -3.46 -22.84
CA ALA A 19 13.06 -3.18 -21.40
C ALA A 19 12.20 -1.97 -21.02
N GLN A 20 11.75 -1.17 -22.01
CA GLN A 20 10.94 0.03 -21.78
C GLN A 20 9.43 -0.20 -21.88
N VAL A 21 8.97 -1.44 -22.03
CA VAL A 21 7.53 -1.76 -21.92
C VAL A 21 7.15 -1.82 -20.44
N THR A 22 7.05 -0.66 -19.82
CA THR A 22 6.24 -0.52 -18.61
C THR A 22 4.78 -0.53 -19.07
N GLU A 23 4.10 -1.67 -18.93
CA GLU A 23 2.64 -1.64 -18.88
C GLU A 23 2.28 -0.70 -17.72
N VAL A 24 1.81 0.49 -18.07
CA VAL A 24 1.14 1.35 -17.10
C VAL A 24 -0.14 0.58 -16.78
N GLU A 25 -0.14 -0.16 -15.67
CA GLU A 25 -1.36 -0.76 -15.13
C GLU A 25 -2.37 0.37 -14.95
N GLN A 26 -3.26 0.52 -15.94
CA GLN A 26 -4.40 1.40 -15.83
C GLN A 26 -5.26 0.76 -14.74
N LEU A 27 -5.32 1.43 -13.59
CA LEU A 27 -6.22 1.03 -12.52
C LEU A 27 -7.61 0.93 -13.14
N SER A 28 -8.19 -0.27 -13.14
CA SER A 28 -9.56 -0.48 -13.61
C SER A 28 -10.45 0.57 -12.95
N GLU A 29 -11.28 1.27 -13.72
CA GLU A 29 -12.14 2.32 -13.18
C GLU A 29 -13.05 1.72 -12.10
N VAL A 30 -12.77 2.05 -10.84
CA VAL A 30 -13.59 1.63 -9.72
C VAL A 30 -14.65 2.71 -9.53
N VAL A 31 -15.91 2.36 -9.77
CA VAL A 31 -17.04 3.24 -9.44
C VAL A 31 -17.09 3.39 -7.92
N VAL A 32 -16.55 4.49 -7.41
CA VAL A 32 -16.58 4.80 -5.98
C VAL A 32 -17.99 5.27 -5.63
N LYS A 33 -18.75 4.42 -4.91
CA LYS A 33 -20.01 4.87 -4.30
C LYS A 33 -19.69 5.94 -3.24
N ALA A 34 -20.48 7.02 -3.23
CA ALA A 34 -20.30 8.14 -2.32
C ALA A 34 -20.36 7.78 -0.82
N VAL A 35 -20.76 6.55 -0.46
CA VAL A 35 -20.95 6.11 0.94
C VAL A 35 -19.66 6.15 1.76
N ASN A 36 -18.52 5.76 1.15
CA ASN A 36 -17.24 5.58 1.86
C ASN A 36 -16.23 6.71 1.61
N TYR A 37 -16.68 7.89 1.19
CA TYR A 37 -15.82 9.06 0.96
C TYR A 37 -15.01 9.47 2.19
N LYS A 38 -15.56 9.34 3.41
CA LYS A 38 -14.83 9.68 4.65
C LYS A 38 -13.62 8.78 4.87
N TYR A 39 -13.73 7.51 4.49
CA TYR A 39 -12.63 6.57 4.57
C TYR A 39 -11.56 6.93 3.53
N LEU A 40 -11.95 7.06 2.26
CA LEU A 40 -11.03 7.42 1.19
C LEU A 40 -10.31 8.75 1.43
N ASN A 41 -11.04 9.80 1.84
CA ASN A 41 -10.42 11.09 2.12
C ASN A 41 -9.45 11.05 3.30
N ALA A 42 -9.69 10.16 4.28
CA ALA A 42 -8.80 10.01 5.43
C ALA A 42 -7.56 9.19 5.06
N THR A 43 -7.70 8.16 4.22
CA THR A 43 -6.56 7.33 3.81
C THR A 43 -5.76 7.91 2.65
N ASP A 44 -6.35 8.82 1.86
CA ASP A 44 -5.71 9.46 0.71
C ASP A 44 -4.37 10.09 1.09
N SER A 45 -3.33 9.69 0.37
CA SER A 45 -1.99 10.22 0.51
C SER A 45 -1.24 10.04 -0.80
N LYS A 46 -0.61 11.13 -1.24
CA LYS A 46 0.08 11.21 -2.54
C LYS A 46 1.30 10.29 -2.65
N GLU A 47 1.87 9.89 -1.52
CA GLU A 47 3.10 9.08 -1.46
C GLU A 47 2.82 7.58 -1.23
N VAL A 48 1.55 7.17 -1.25
CA VAL A 48 1.17 5.78 -1.00
C VAL A 48 1.39 4.90 -2.23
N ALA A 49 1.90 3.68 -2.01
CA ALA A 49 2.14 2.70 -3.06
C ALA A 49 0.85 2.25 -3.76
N VAL A 50 0.94 1.95 -5.07
CA VAL A 50 -0.20 1.55 -5.91
C VAL A 50 -1.03 0.39 -5.31
N PRO A 51 -0.44 -0.70 -4.80
CA PRO A 51 -1.21 -1.82 -4.24
C PRO A 51 -2.06 -1.43 -3.04
N VAL A 52 -1.60 -0.46 -2.24
CA VAL A 52 -2.36 0.08 -1.11
C VAL A 52 -3.58 0.80 -1.63
N ARG A 53 -3.37 1.78 -2.52
CA ARG A 53 -4.46 2.60 -3.08
C ARG A 53 -5.51 1.74 -3.78
N MET A 54 -5.08 0.72 -4.52
CA MET A 54 -5.98 -0.23 -5.16
C MET A 54 -6.87 -0.98 -4.17
N LEU A 55 -6.29 -1.47 -3.09
CA LEU A 55 -7.04 -2.23 -2.09
C LEU A 55 -7.99 -1.33 -1.29
N GLU A 56 -7.57 -0.10 -0.97
CA GLU A 56 -8.41 0.92 -0.32
C GLU A 56 -9.62 1.30 -1.20
N LEU A 57 -9.41 1.54 -2.51
CA LEU A 57 -10.49 1.80 -3.46
C LEU A 57 -11.45 0.62 -3.55
N LYS A 58 -10.93 -0.62 -3.60
CA LYS A 58 -11.75 -1.84 -3.60
C LYS A 58 -12.60 -1.96 -2.33
N ALA A 59 -12.02 -1.65 -1.17
CA ALA A 59 -12.76 -1.65 0.09
C ALA A 59 -13.85 -0.55 0.09
N ALA A 60 -13.52 0.66 -0.37
CA ALA A 60 -14.48 1.77 -0.41
C ALA A 60 -15.66 1.52 -1.37
N ALA A 61 -15.42 0.85 -2.50
CA ALA A 61 -16.45 0.53 -3.48
C ALA A 61 -17.30 -0.71 -3.12
N TYR A 62 -16.86 -1.50 -2.13
CA TYR A 62 -17.59 -2.70 -1.72
C TYR A 62 -18.95 -2.35 -1.11
N ASN A 63 -20.01 -2.96 -1.62
CA ASN A 63 -21.35 -2.85 -1.07
C ASN A 63 -21.74 -4.14 -0.35
N VAL A 64 -21.81 -4.09 0.98
CA VAL A 64 -22.29 -5.20 1.82
C VAL A 64 -23.78 -5.48 1.62
N LYS A 65 -24.57 -4.46 1.24
CA LYS A 65 -26.03 -4.60 1.08
C LYS A 65 -26.45 -5.44 -0.13
N ASP A 66 -25.55 -5.63 -1.08
CA ASP A 66 -25.79 -6.40 -2.31
C ASP A 66 -25.38 -7.89 -2.14
N LYS A 67 -25.21 -8.38 -0.91
CA LYS A 67 -24.66 -9.70 -0.63
C LYS A 67 -25.67 -10.59 0.07
N ASP A 68 -25.66 -11.87 -0.28
CA ASP A 68 -26.60 -12.88 0.25
C ASP A 68 -26.50 -13.06 1.77
N PHE A 69 -25.36 -12.71 2.38
CA PHE A 69 -25.17 -12.76 3.83
C PHE A 69 -25.70 -11.51 4.56
N TYR A 70 -26.22 -10.51 3.84
CA TYR A 70 -26.74 -9.29 4.44
C TYR A 70 -28.08 -9.54 5.13
N ALA A 71 -28.19 -9.13 6.39
CA ALA A 71 -29.39 -9.18 7.20
C ALA A 71 -29.53 -7.87 7.98
N GLU A 72 -30.50 -7.03 7.61
CA GLU A 72 -30.63 -5.64 8.07
C GLU A 72 -30.73 -5.51 9.60
N ASP A 73 -31.37 -6.47 10.27
CA ASP A 73 -31.67 -6.42 11.72
C ASP A 73 -30.77 -7.30 12.61
N ASP A 74 -29.85 -8.09 12.02
CA ASP A 74 -29.12 -9.13 12.78
C ASP A 74 -27.72 -8.71 13.24
N TYR A 75 -27.10 -7.72 12.60
CA TYR A 75 -25.68 -7.41 12.78
C TYR A 75 -25.40 -5.94 13.06
N GLN A 76 -24.63 -5.66 14.12
CA GLN A 76 -24.10 -4.31 14.39
C GLN A 76 -23.07 -3.85 13.34
N PHE A 77 -22.33 -4.79 12.75
CA PHE A 77 -21.41 -4.53 11.65
C PHE A 77 -21.05 -5.82 10.89
N TYR A 78 -20.65 -5.66 9.64
CA TYR A 78 -20.12 -6.69 8.74
C TYR A 78 -18.61 -6.56 8.63
N THR A 79 -17.87 -7.64 8.87
CA THR A 79 -16.41 -7.65 8.70
C THR A 79 -16.03 -8.29 7.38
N ILE A 80 -15.39 -7.52 6.49
CA ILE A 80 -14.96 -7.98 5.17
C ILE A 80 -13.44 -7.98 5.10
N TYR A 81 -12.89 -9.08 4.56
CA TYR A 81 -11.46 -9.26 4.36
C TYR A 81 -11.10 -9.05 2.88
N PHE A 82 -10.23 -8.09 2.62
CA PHE A 82 -9.62 -7.87 1.32
C PHE A 82 -8.15 -8.29 1.40
N ARG A 83 -7.68 -9.06 0.41
CA ARG A 83 -6.31 -9.57 0.37
C ARG A 83 -5.76 -9.53 -1.04
N ILE A 84 -4.52 -9.07 -1.14
CA ILE A 84 -3.61 -9.20 -2.28
C ILE A 84 -2.28 -9.76 -1.75
N PRO A 85 -1.33 -10.20 -2.60
CA PRO A 85 -0.03 -10.68 -2.14
C PRO A 85 0.72 -9.67 -1.25
N GLU A 86 0.61 -8.38 -1.59
CA GLU A 86 1.31 -7.26 -0.95
C GLU A 86 0.67 -6.85 0.38
N GLY A 87 -0.61 -7.16 0.62
CA GLY A 87 -1.29 -6.69 1.81
C GLY A 87 -2.74 -7.10 1.99
N THR A 88 -3.29 -6.66 3.12
CA THR A 88 -4.64 -7.00 3.58
C THR A 88 -5.32 -5.79 4.19
N ILE A 89 -6.62 -5.65 3.94
CA ILE A 89 -7.53 -4.74 4.65
C ILE A 89 -8.61 -5.58 5.31
N VAL A 90 -8.82 -5.36 6.62
CA VAL A 90 -9.97 -5.85 7.35
C VAL A 90 -10.86 -4.66 7.63
N ALA A 91 -12.03 -4.61 6.99
CA ALA A 91 -12.95 -3.48 7.09
C ALA A 91 -14.24 -3.90 7.80
N ALA A 92 -14.67 -3.08 8.77
CA ALA A 92 -15.97 -3.20 9.41
C ALA A 92 -16.93 -2.18 8.78
N TYR A 93 -18.04 -2.68 8.24
CA TYR A 93 -19.13 -1.89 7.66
C TYR A 93 -20.33 -1.89 8.60
N ASN A 94 -20.97 -0.75 8.81
CA ASN A 94 -22.27 -0.71 9.51
C ASN A 94 -23.41 -1.21 8.58
N PRO A 95 -24.65 -1.38 9.10
CA PRO A 95 -25.80 -1.81 8.29
C PRO A 95 -26.10 -0.89 7.09
N GLU A 96 -25.71 0.38 7.15
CA GLU A 96 -25.85 1.33 6.05
C GLU A 96 -24.79 1.15 4.94
N GLY A 97 -23.85 0.21 5.11
CA GLY A 97 -22.78 -0.08 4.15
C GLY A 97 -21.59 0.86 4.22
N LYS A 98 -21.45 1.58 5.33
CA LYS A 98 -20.36 2.52 5.59
C LYS A 98 -19.24 1.88 6.39
N ILE A 99 -18.01 2.07 5.95
CA ILE A 99 -16.80 1.70 6.69
C ILE A 99 -16.73 2.53 7.97
N ILE A 100 -16.77 1.86 9.13
CA ILE A 100 -16.62 2.49 10.45
C ILE A 100 -15.21 2.30 11.02
N ARG A 101 -14.49 1.27 10.57
CA ARG A 101 -13.13 0.94 11.02
C ARG A 101 -12.40 0.07 10.00
N THR A 102 -11.11 0.29 9.82
CA THR A 102 -10.22 -0.62 9.08
C THR A 102 -8.96 -0.96 9.88
N PHE A 103 -8.43 -2.16 9.63
CA PHE A 103 -7.08 -2.56 9.98
C PHE A 103 -6.38 -3.03 8.72
N GLU A 104 -5.29 -2.34 8.38
CA GLU A 104 -4.62 -2.52 7.11
C GLU A 104 -3.14 -2.82 7.34
N LYS A 105 -2.62 -3.72 6.52
CA LYS A 105 -1.23 -4.17 6.63
C LYS A 105 -0.72 -4.48 5.25
N PHE A 106 0.34 -3.80 4.87
CA PHE A 106 1.05 -3.99 3.61
C PHE A 106 2.52 -4.26 3.89
N LYS A 107 3.19 -5.00 3.01
CA LYS A 107 4.60 -5.34 3.12
C LYS A 107 5.34 -4.80 1.90
N ASN A 108 6.59 -4.42 2.09
CA ASN A 108 7.49 -4.06 0.99
C ASN A 108 6.92 -2.93 0.12
N THR A 109 6.37 -1.92 0.78
CA THR A 109 5.78 -0.74 0.15
C THR A 109 6.77 0.40 0.07
N SER A 110 6.66 1.25 -0.96
CA SER A 110 7.43 2.48 -1.04
C SER A 110 7.23 3.33 0.21
N LEU A 111 8.34 3.71 0.85
CA LEU A 111 8.32 4.54 2.05
C LEU A 111 8.17 6.02 1.67
N PRO A 112 7.41 6.81 2.44
CA PRO A 112 7.41 8.26 2.31
C PRO A 112 8.81 8.84 2.42
N ILE A 113 9.01 10.00 1.79
CA ILE A 113 10.32 10.68 1.81
C ILE A 113 10.72 11.02 3.25
N ALA A 114 9.78 11.55 4.04
CA ALA A 114 10.02 11.90 5.44
C ALA A 114 10.49 10.70 6.29
N VAL A 115 9.92 9.52 6.05
CA VAL A 115 10.30 8.27 6.73
C VAL A 115 11.71 7.86 6.31
N SER A 116 11.97 7.83 5.01
CA SER A 116 13.27 7.45 4.46
C SER A 116 14.38 8.37 4.97
N GLU A 117 14.19 9.68 4.91
CA GLU A 117 15.15 10.67 5.41
C GLU A 117 15.44 10.53 6.90
N ALA A 118 14.40 10.34 7.73
CA ALA A 118 14.56 10.18 9.17
C ALA A 118 15.42 8.95 9.50
N ILE A 119 15.24 7.85 8.76
CA ILE A 119 16.05 6.63 8.93
C ILE A 119 17.50 6.89 8.51
N TYR A 120 17.73 7.47 7.32
CA TYR A 120 19.08 7.74 6.84
C TYR A 120 19.86 8.67 7.77
N LYS A 121 19.20 9.69 8.34
CA LYS A 121 19.82 10.63 9.30
C LYS A 121 20.18 9.95 10.63
N ARG A 122 19.30 9.09 11.16
CA ARG A 122 19.49 8.46 12.49
C ARG A 122 20.35 7.20 12.47
N PHE A 123 20.29 6.43 11.38
CA PHE A 123 20.94 5.13 11.24
C PHE A 123 21.81 5.12 9.98
N PRO A 124 22.88 5.93 9.92
CA PRO A 124 23.78 5.92 8.76
C PRO A 124 24.40 4.53 8.56
N ASN A 125 24.54 4.11 7.31
CA ASN A 125 25.09 2.81 6.90
C ASN A 125 24.22 1.58 7.28
N TRP A 126 22.98 1.79 7.72
CA TRP A 126 22.01 0.69 7.88
C TRP A 126 21.12 0.57 6.63
N THR A 127 20.87 -0.67 6.20
CA THR A 127 20.01 -0.98 5.06
C THR A 127 18.64 -1.42 5.55
N ILE A 128 17.58 -0.87 4.94
CA ILE A 128 16.21 -1.33 5.15
C ILE A 128 16.03 -2.63 4.36
N VAL A 129 15.80 -3.76 5.05
CA VAL A 129 15.63 -5.08 4.40
C VAL A 129 14.20 -5.57 4.38
N SER A 130 13.32 -4.94 5.16
CA SER A 130 11.89 -5.22 5.16
C SER A 130 11.13 -4.08 5.80
N ASP A 131 9.99 -3.73 5.21
CA ASP A 131 9.01 -2.81 5.79
C ASP A 131 7.63 -3.47 5.89
N VAL A 132 6.89 -3.03 6.90
CA VAL A 132 5.47 -3.30 7.07
C VAL A 132 4.77 -1.99 7.32
N TYR A 133 4.05 -1.51 6.32
CA TYR A 133 3.15 -0.37 6.42
C TYR A 133 1.82 -0.80 7.05
N ARG A 134 1.36 -0.04 8.04
CA ARG A 134 0.11 -0.28 8.75
C ARG A 134 -0.75 0.97 8.76
N VAL A 135 -2.00 0.82 8.38
CA VAL A 135 -3.02 1.87 8.45
C VAL A 135 -4.14 1.38 9.37
N THR A 136 -4.62 2.28 10.22
CA THR A 136 -5.88 2.07 10.93
C THR A 136 -6.77 3.26 10.68
N TYR A 137 -7.94 3.02 10.13
CA TYR A 137 -9.01 4.01 10.05
C TYR A 137 -10.04 3.76 11.14
N ASN A 138 -10.55 4.84 11.72
CA ASN A 138 -11.76 4.83 12.50
C ASN A 138 -12.56 6.10 12.19
N GLU A 139 -13.86 5.98 11.97
CA GLU A 139 -14.67 7.15 11.57
C GLU A 139 -14.55 8.32 12.55
N LYS A 140 -14.46 8.04 13.86
CA LYS A 140 -14.42 9.08 14.90
C LYS A 140 -13.00 9.57 15.20
N LYS A 141 -11.99 8.71 15.06
CA LYS A 141 -10.59 9.01 15.42
C LYS A 141 -9.70 9.39 14.24
N GLY A 142 -10.20 9.23 13.01
CA GLY A 142 -9.44 9.46 11.79
C GLY A 142 -8.50 8.31 11.46
N VAL A 143 -7.38 8.65 10.82
CA VAL A 143 -6.39 7.70 10.32
C VAL A 143 -5.12 7.73 11.17
N SER A 144 -4.48 6.57 11.34
CA SER A 144 -3.11 6.47 11.87
C SER A 144 -2.29 5.57 10.97
N ARG A 145 -1.10 6.03 10.60
CA ARG A 145 -0.15 5.28 9.78
C ARG A 145 1.15 5.04 10.53
N THR A 146 1.65 3.83 10.44
CA THR A 146 2.94 3.47 11.04
C THR A 146 3.71 2.52 10.13
N TYR A 147 5.03 2.64 10.16
CA TYR A 147 5.96 1.80 9.43
C TYR A 147 6.77 1.01 10.44
N LYS A 148 6.76 -0.32 10.31
CA LYS A 148 7.65 -1.20 11.07
C LYS A 148 8.72 -1.71 10.13
N LEU A 149 9.97 -1.40 10.45
CA LEU A 149 11.10 -1.66 9.57
C LEU A 149 12.09 -2.59 10.23
N LYS A 150 12.69 -3.49 9.45
CA LYS A 150 13.89 -4.25 9.83
C LYS A 150 15.08 -3.60 9.14
N LEU A 151 16.08 -3.21 9.94
CA LEU A 151 17.34 -2.65 9.47
C LEU A 151 18.48 -3.66 9.69
N GLU A 152 19.46 -3.65 8.79
CA GLU A 152 20.68 -4.46 8.91
C GLU A 152 21.94 -3.63 8.69
N ASN A 153 23.01 -3.98 9.39
CA ASN A 153 24.35 -3.43 9.22
C ASN A 153 25.37 -4.55 9.50
N GLY A 154 25.88 -5.15 8.43
CA GLY A 154 26.65 -6.38 8.50
C GLY A 154 25.83 -7.51 9.15
N VAL A 155 26.35 -8.08 10.23
CA VAL A 155 25.66 -9.16 10.98
C VAL A 155 24.64 -8.66 12.00
N LYS A 156 24.56 -7.34 12.22
CA LYS A 156 23.65 -6.75 13.21
C LYS A 156 22.31 -6.46 12.56
N THR A 157 21.23 -6.74 13.28
CA THR A 157 19.87 -6.42 12.85
C THR A 157 19.12 -5.67 13.95
N MET A 158 18.20 -4.80 13.58
CA MET A 158 17.28 -4.15 14.52
C MET A 158 15.91 -3.91 13.89
N ARG A 159 14.91 -3.69 14.74
CA ARG A 159 13.56 -3.31 14.31
C ARG A 159 13.23 -1.94 14.86
N ILE A 160 12.69 -1.09 14.02
CA ILE A 160 12.24 0.24 14.39
C ILE A 160 10.78 0.42 14.01
N LYS A 161 10.11 1.32 14.71
CA LYS A 161 8.77 1.79 14.38
C LYS A 161 8.83 3.30 14.21
N ILE A 162 8.19 3.80 13.16
CA ILE A 162 8.20 5.21 12.79
C ILE A 162 6.83 5.59 12.24
N ASP A 163 6.39 6.82 12.47
CA ASP A 163 5.15 7.35 11.90
C ASP A 163 5.37 7.96 10.49
N GLU A 164 4.28 8.39 9.86
CA GLU A 164 4.30 9.03 8.53
C GLU A 164 5.09 10.35 8.46
N LYS A 165 5.38 10.99 9.59
CA LYS A 165 6.12 12.26 9.69
C LYS A 165 7.60 12.05 9.96
N GLY A 166 8.06 10.79 10.04
CA GLY A 166 9.44 10.47 10.37
C GLY A 166 9.75 10.51 11.87
N GLN A 167 8.74 10.49 12.75
CA GLN A 167 8.93 10.42 14.20
C GLN A 167 9.01 8.96 14.66
N PHE A 168 10.08 8.63 15.39
CA PHE A 168 10.29 7.29 15.92
C PHE A 168 9.39 7.02 17.14
N LEU A 169 8.78 5.83 17.17
CA LEU A 169 7.76 5.40 18.15
C LEU A 169 8.25 4.28 19.07
#